data_AF-A0A914DZ21-F1
#
_entry.id   AF-A0A914DZ21-F1
#
_cell.length_a   1.000
_cell.length_b   1.000
_cell.length_c   1.000
_cell.angle_alpha   90.00
_cell.angle_beta   90.00
_cell.angle_gamma   90.00
#
_symmetry.space_group_name_H-M   'P 1'
#
loop_
_entity.id
_entity.type
_entity.pdbx_description
1 polymer ?
#
loop_
_entity_poly.entity_id
_entity_poly.type
_entity_poly.pdbx_seq_one_letter_code
_entity_poly.pdbx_strand_id
1 'polypeptide(L)'
;MYPSINIGEQIPVIIFRILIGTVSLIGNGIILHIAIKFNKFRATYCNCLIALLAFAEFVLGIGMVIRALYSIFIYEYIKDDNENSVIDEESLIYNPYACVIAVSILKKGLTFYV
;
A
#
# COMPACT_ATOMS: atom_id res chain seq x y z
N MET A 1 11.14 16.31 24.83
CA MET A 1 10.84 14.99 25.42
C MET A 1 10.33 14.12 24.29
N TYR A 2 11.20 13.31 23.68
CA TYR A 2 10.74 12.38 22.63
C TYR A 2 9.82 11.36 23.28
N PRO A 3 8.62 11.10 22.73
CA PRO A 3 7.81 10.01 23.24
C PRO A 3 8.63 8.74 23.10
N SER A 4 8.83 8.02 24.21
CA SER A 4 9.37 6.68 24.23
C SER A 4 8.43 5.80 23.42
N ILE A 5 8.76 5.61 22.14
CA ILE A 5 8.01 4.75 21.24
C ILE A 5 8.15 3.33 21.78
N ASN A 6 7.08 2.77 22.33
CA ASN A 6 7.02 1.36 22.70
C ASN A 6 6.96 0.53 21.42
N ILE A 7 8.14 0.10 20.97
CA ILE A 7 8.41 -0.69 19.78
C ILE A 7 7.51 -1.94 19.72
N GLY A 8 7.22 -2.57 20.87
CA GLY A 8 6.34 -3.74 20.98
C GLY A 8 4.86 -3.47 20.71
N GLU A 9 4.37 -2.25 20.89
CA GLU A 9 2.96 -1.89 20.67
C GLU A 9 2.68 -1.52 19.20
N GLN A 10 3.70 -1.17 18.41
CA GLN A 10 3.51 -0.70 17.04
C GLN A 10 3.41 -1.83 16.02
N ILE A 11 4.07 -2.97 16.26
CA ILE A 11 4.01 -4.16 15.39
C ILE A 11 2.57 -4.63 15.12
N PRO A 12 1.70 -4.86 16.13
CA PRO A 12 0.33 -5.31 15.87
C PRO A 12 -0.49 -4.28 15.08
N VAL A 13 -0.24 -2.98 15.29
CA VAL A 13 -0.91 -1.90 14.55
C VAL A 13 -0.51 -1.92 13.07
N ILE A 14 0.77 -2.16 12.77
CA ILE A 14 1.26 -2.24 11.39
C ILE A 14 0.66 -3.46 10.67
N ILE A 15 0.66 -4.63 11.32
CA ILE A 15 0.05 -5.85 10.77
C ILE A 15 -1.43 -5.64 10.48
N PHE A 16 -2.16 -5.05 11.42
CA PHE A 16 -3.59 -4.77 11.26
C PHE A 16 -3.87 -3.81 10.10
N ARG A 17 -3.02 -2.78 9.92
CA ARG A 17 -3.10 -1.86 8.78
C ARG A 17 -2.87 -2.55 7.45
N ILE A 18 -1.92 -3.48 7.36
CA ILE A 18 -1.68 -4.26 6.14
C ILE A 18 -2.89 -5.14 5.82
N LEU A 19 -3.50 -5.75 6.84
CA LEU A 19 -4.67 -6.61 6.68
C LEU A 19 -5.88 -5.82 6.19
N ILE A 20 -6.18 -4.67 6.80
CA ILE A 20 -7.25 -3.77 6.31
C ILE A 20 -6.95 -3.27 4.90
N GLY A 21 -5.70 -2.86 4.64
CA GLY A 21 -5.28 -2.37 3.34
C GLY A 21 -5.46 -3.41 2.22
N THR A 22 -5.10 -4.67 2.48
CA THR A 22 -5.24 -5.78 1.53
C THR A 22 -6.70 -6.18 1.30
N VAL A 23 -7.52 -6.23 2.36
CA VAL A 23 -8.97 -6.48 2.22
C VAL A 23 -9.64 -5.38 1.41
N SER A 24 -9.30 -4.11 1.67
CA SER A 24 -9.79 -2.97 0.91
C SER A 24 -9.38 -3.05 -0.57
N LEU A 25 -8.12 -3.39 -0.85
CA LEU A 25 -7.63 -3.57 -2.22
C LEU A 25 -8.40 -4.64 -2.98
N ILE A 26 -8.61 -5.80 -2.38
CA ILE A 26 -9.30 -6.92 -3.02
C ILE A 26 -10.78 -6.56 -3.26
N GLY A 27 -11.47 -6.06 -2.23
CA GLY A 27 -12.89 -5.72 -2.33
C GLY A 27 -13.16 -4.65 -3.39
N ASN A 28 -12.40 -3.56 -3.36
CA ASN A 28 -12.55 -2.48 -4.32
C ASN A 28 -12.07 -2.87 -5.73
N GLY A 29 -11.03 -3.70 -5.84
CA GLY A 29 -10.57 -4.24 -7.12
C GLY A 29 -11.62 -5.10 -7.82
N ILE A 30 -12.39 -5.91 -7.06
CA ILE A 30 -13.50 -6.70 -7.61
C ILE A 30 -14.61 -5.79 -8.16
N ILE A 31 -14.99 -4.76 -7.39
CA ILE A 31 -16.02 -3.79 -7.82
C ILE A 31 -15.57 -3.09 -9.11
N LEU A 32 -14.31 -2.66 -9.17
CA LEU A 32 -13.75 -2.02 -10.36
C LEU A 32 -13.73 -2.96 -11.56
N HIS A 33 -13.34 -4.23 -11.36
CA HIS A 33 -13.34 -5.25 -12.41
C HIS A 33 -14.75 -5.47 -12.97
N ILE A 34 -15.77 -5.59 -12.10
CA ILE A 34 -17.16 -5.75 -12.51
C ILE A 34 -17.65 -4.52 -13.28
N ALA A 35 -17.36 -3.31 -12.76
CA ALA A 35 -17.77 -2.06 -13.39
C ALA A 35 -17.22 -1.93 -14.81
N ILE A 36 -16.01 -2.44 -15.06
CA ILE A 36 -15.36 -2.31 -16.37
C ILE A 36 -15.77 -3.45 -17.31
N LYS A 37 -15.92 -4.68 -16.80
CA LYS A 37 -16.31 -5.85 -17.60
C LYS A 37 -17.76 -5.78 -18.08
N PHE A 38 -18.67 -5.22 -17.28
CA PHE A 38 -20.10 -5.23 -17.58
C PHE A 38 -20.61 -3.85 -18.01
N ASN A 39 -20.76 -3.65 -19.32
CA ASN A 39 -21.29 -2.40 -19.90
C ASN A 39 -22.67 -2.03 -19.36
N LYS A 40 -23.52 -3.02 -19.07
CA LYS A 40 -24.85 -2.80 -18.46
C LYS A 40 -24.76 -2.18 -17.06
N PHE A 41 -23.68 -2.44 -16.34
CA PHE A 41 -23.44 -1.86 -15.03
C PHE A 41 -23.14 -0.36 -15.16
N ARG A 42 -22.38 0.04 -16.19
CA ARG A 42 -22.03 1.45 -16.48
C ARG A 42 -23.18 2.31 -17.00
N ALA A 43 -24.29 1.70 -17.43
CA ALA A 43 -25.42 2.43 -18.01
C ALA A 43 -26.18 3.28 -16.97
N THR A 44 -26.03 2.99 -15.68
CA THR A 44 -26.71 3.71 -14.60
C THR A 44 -25.73 4.64 -13.89
N TYR A 45 -26.07 5.93 -13.76
CA TYR A 45 -25.24 6.94 -13.08
C TYR A 45 -24.84 6.54 -11.65
N CYS A 46 -25.75 5.91 -10.89
CA CYS A 46 -25.45 5.42 -9.54
C CYS A 46 -24.31 4.38 -9.52
N ASN A 47 -24.25 3.51 -10.52
CA ASN A 47 -23.21 2.48 -10.61
C ASN A 47 -21.84 3.07 -10.99
N CYS A 48 -21.81 4.16 -11.77
CA CYS A 48 -20.59 4.91 -12.02
C CYS A 48 -20.07 5.60 -10.76
N LEU A 49 -20.95 6.13 -9.91
CA LEU A 49 -20.55 6.68 -8.61
C LEU A 49 -19.97 5.61 -7.68
N ILE A 50 -20.57 4.41 -7.65
CA ILE A 50 -20.03 3.26 -6.90
C ILE A 50 -18.65 2.86 -7.43
N ALA A 51 -18.46 2.82 -8.75
CA ALA A 51 -17.17 2.53 -9.35
C ALA A 51 -16.11 3.59 -9.03
N LEU A 52 -16.50 4.87 -9.01
CA LEU A 52 -15.61 5.98 -8.64
C LEU A 52 -15.22 5.93 -7.16
N LEU A 53 -16.17 5.62 -6.28
CA LEU A 53 -15.91 5.42 -4.86
C LEU A 53 -14.96 4.23 -4.65
N ALA A 54 -15.22 3.10 -5.32
CA ALA A 54 -14.34 1.94 -5.27
C ALA A 54 -12.94 2.27 -5.81
N PHE A 55 -12.83 3.09 -6.86
CA PHE A 55 -11.53 3.55 -7.35
C PHE A 55 -10.78 4.38 -6.31
N ALA A 56 -11.44 5.33 -5.65
CA ALA A 56 -10.83 6.15 -4.61
C ALA A 56 -10.35 5.30 -3.43
N GLU A 57 -11.19 4.39 -2.95
CA GLU A 57 -10.87 3.45 -1.87
C GLU A 57 -9.73 2.49 -2.26
N PHE A 58 -9.69 2.05 -3.53
CA PHE A 58 -8.59 1.25 -4.05
C PHE A 58 -7.26 2.00 -4.00
N VAL A 59 -7.23 3.26 -4.45
CA VAL A 59 -6.03 4.12 -4.40
C VAL A 59 -5.59 4.38 -2.95
N LEU A 60 -6.53 4.64 -2.04
CA LEU A 60 -6.24 4.80 -0.61
C LEU A 60 -5.68 3.51 0.00
N GLY A 61 -6.24 2.35 -0.37
CA GLY A 61 -5.76 1.03 0.03
C GLY A 61 -4.31 0.78 -0.39
N ILE A 62 -3.95 1.11 -1.65
CA ILE A 62 -2.56 1.06 -2.13
C ILE A 62 -1.65 1.93 -1.26
N GLY A 63 -2.03 3.19 -1.03
CA GLY A 63 -1.23 4.13 -0.26
C GLY A 63 -1.00 3.66 1.18
N MET A 64 -2.02 3.09 1.82
CA MET A 64 -1.91 2.52 3.17
C MET A 64 -0.96 1.32 3.21
N VAL A 65 -1.06 0.39 2.26
CA VAL A 65 -0.18 -0.79 2.21
C VAL A 65 1.27 -0.40 1.96
N ILE A 66 1.53 0.51 1.02
CA ILE A 66 2.89 1.01 0.75
C ILE A 66 3.49 1.66 2.00
N ARG A 67 2.73 2.52 2.69
CA ARG A 67 3.20 3.20 3.89
C ARG A 67 3.46 2.22 5.05
N ALA A 68 2.63 1.18 5.17
CA ALA A 68 2.82 0.14 6.18
C ALA A 68 4.07 -0.70 5.88
N LEU A 69 4.28 -1.11 4.63
CA LEU A 69 5.49 -1.83 4.21
C LEU A 69 6.76 -1.00 4.44
N TYR A 70 6.74 0.29 4.10
CA TYR A 70 7.86 1.20 4.35
C TYR A 70 8.21 1.28 5.85
N SER A 71 7.19 1.26 6.71
CA SER A 71 7.39 1.27 8.17
C SER A 71 8.04 -0.03 8.67
N ILE A 72 7.72 -1.19 8.06
CA ILE A 72 8.36 -2.47 8.37
C ILE A 72 9.82 -2.46 7.92
N PHE A 73 10.12 -2.00 6.70
CA PHE A 73 11.50 -1.95 6.21
C PHE A 73 12.40 -1.07 7.07
N ILE A 74 11.92 0.11 7.49
CA ILE A 74 12.67 0.96 8.43
C ILE A 74 12.87 0.26 9.77
N TYR A 75 11.83 -0.41 10.27
CA TYR A 75 11.92 -1.15 11.53
C TYR A 75 12.98 -2.25 11.48
N GLU A 76 12.99 -3.03 10.41
CA GLU A 76 13.94 -4.13 10.20
C GLU A 76 15.36 -3.60 10.06
N TYR A 77 15.55 -2.48 9.36
CA TYR A 77 16.84 -1.78 9.27
C TYR A 77 17.37 -1.30 10.64
N ILE A 78 16.55 -0.62 11.44
CA ILE A 78 16.94 -0.13 12.78
C ILE A 78 17.26 -1.30 13.74
N LYS A 79 16.59 -2.43 13.56
CA LYS A 79 16.84 -3.64 14.36
C LYS A 79 18.20 -4.24 14.01
N ASP A 80 18.57 -4.29 12.73
CA ASP A 80 19.86 -4.83 12.27
C ASP A 80 21.04 -3.95 12.74
N ASP A 81 20.90 -2.61 12.68
CA ASP A 81 21.91 -1.65 13.18
C ASP A 81 22.18 -1.76 14.69
N ASN A 82 21.20 -2.19 15.49
CA ASN A 82 21.41 -2.42 16.93
C ASN A 82 22.14 -3.74 17.22
N GLU A 83 22.15 -4.69 16.28
CA GLU A 83 22.79 -6.00 16.44
C GLU A 83 24.19 -6.04 15.80
N ASN A 84 24.43 -5.20 14.78
CA ASN A 84 25.71 -5.10 14.07
C ASN A 84 26.31 -3.68 14.19
N SER A 85 27.08 -3.43 15.24
CA SER A 85 28.01 -2.31 15.30
C SER A 85 29.20 -2.52 14.35
N VAL A 86 28.98 -2.54 13.03
CA VAL A 86 30.01 -2.26 12.01
C VAL A 86 29.32 -1.49 10.89
N ILE A 87 29.65 -0.21 10.84
CA ILE A 87 29.16 0.81 9.93
C ILE A 87 29.43 0.40 8.48
N ASP A 88 28.38 0.37 7.66
CA ASP A 88 28.46 0.69 6.23
C ASP A 88 27.33 1.68 5.91
N GLU A 89 27.62 2.97 6.14
CA GLU A 89 26.76 4.16 5.91
C GLU A 89 26.29 4.34 4.45
N GLU A 90 26.61 3.43 3.53
CA GLU A 90 26.41 3.62 2.08
C GLU A 90 25.09 3.04 1.54
N SER A 91 24.33 2.28 2.33
CA SER A 91 23.09 1.63 1.85
C SER A 91 21.81 2.46 2.06
N LEU A 92 21.86 3.56 2.83
CA LEU A 92 20.67 4.32 3.24
C LEU A 92 20.12 5.27 2.16
N ILE A 93 20.90 5.59 1.11
CA ILE A 93 20.54 6.65 0.15
C ILE A 93 19.75 6.12 -1.07
N TYR A 94 19.74 4.80 -1.33
CA TYR A 94 19.12 4.29 -2.55
C TYR A 94 18.26 3.04 -2.31
N ASN A 95 17.02 3.24 -1.89
CA ASN A 95 15.96 2.36 -2.37
C ASN A 95 14.76 3.11 -2.97
N PRO A 96 14.99 3.85 -4.09
CA PRO A 96 13.90 4.28 -4.96
C PRO A 96 13.14 3.09 -5.56
N TYR A 97 13.62 1.84 -5.43
CA TYR A 97 12.97 0.67 -6.02
C TYR A 97 11.65 0.32 -5.34
N ALA A 98 11.45 0.59 -4.05
CA ALA A 98 10.13 0.37 -3.42
C ALA A 98 9.04 1.28 -4.05
N CYS A 99 9.39 2.54 -4.29
CA CYS A 99 8.51 3.49 -4.98
C CYS A 99 8.36 3.15 -6.47
N VAL A 100 9.45 2.77 -7.16
CA VAL A 100 9.44 2.35 -8.56
C VAL A 100 8.67 1.05 -8.77
N ILE A 101 8.71 0.09 -7.83
CA ILE A 101 7.91 -1.15 -7.86
C ILE A 101 6.44 -0.81 -7.66
N ALA A 102 6.09 0.04 -6.70
CA ALA A 102 4.73 0.51 -6.51
C ALA A 102 4.19 1.23 -7.76
N VAL A 103 4.97 2.13 -8.37
CA VAL A 103 4.64 2.82 -9.62
C VAL A 103 4.59 1.86 -10.81
N SER A 104 5.45 0.84 -10.86
CA SER A 104 5.46 -0.17 -11.93
C SER A 104 4.27 -1.12 -11.85
N ILE A 105 3.84 -1.48 -10.64
CA ILE A 105 2.59 -2.22 -10.39
C ILE A 105 1.40 -1.36 -10.75
N LEU A 106 1.40 -0.06 -10.40
CA LEU A 106 0.36 0.89 -10.80
C LEU A 106 0.28 1.02 -12.32
N LYS A 107 1.44 1.16 -12.99
CA LYS A 107 1.53 1.30 -14.45
C LYS A 107 1.05 0.04 -15.16
N LYS A 108 1.44 -1.15 -14.71
CA LYS A 108 0.95 -2.44 -15.25
C LYS A 108 -0.53 -2.67 -14.97
N GLY A 109 -1.03 -2.29 -13.79
CA GLY A 109 -2.45 -2.36 -13.46
C GLY A 109 -3.30 -1.40 -14.31
N LEU A 110 -2.77 -0.23 -14.65
CA LEU A 110 -3.45 0.76 -15.48
C LEU A 110 -3.46 0.36 -16.97
N THR A 111 -2.43 -0.33 -17.48
CA THR A 111 -2.42 -0.83 -18.87
C THR A 111 -3.44 -1.95 -19.11
N PHE A 112 -3.93 -2.63 -18.08
CA PHE A 112 -5.05 -3.57 -18.20
C PHE A 112 -6.43 -2.88 -18.37
N TYR A 113 -6.46 -1.55 -18.26
CA TYR A 113 -7.69 -0.75 -18.24
C TYR A 113 -7.79 0.31 -19.36
N VAL A 114 -6.86 0.32 -20.31
CA VAL A 114 -6.94 1.10 -21.56
C VAL A 114 -7.21 0.18 -22.74
#